data_AF-A0A517XVP4-F1
#
_entry.id   AF-A0A517XVP4-F1
#
_cell.length_a   1.000
_cell.length_b   1.000
_cell.length_c   1.000
_cell.angle_alpha   90.00
_cell.angle_beta   90.00
_cell.angle_gamma   90.00
#
_symmetry.space_group_name_H-M   'P 1'
#
loop_
_entity.id
_entity.type
_entity.pdbx_description
1 polymer ?
#
loop_
_entity_poly.entity_id
_entity_poly.type
_entity_poly.pdbx_seq_one_letter_code
_entity_poly.pdbx_strand_id
1 'polypeptide(L)'
;MFEWISNPGLLFGGVVLAAVQFVAALPWLWAIDPRGFERATRSPRALGTIVAGVIGAGIAVAAYAGYKSDANSLEWNGRYVYGAVLHLQLLIDLFILMPNLLVLVWPKGGAVALAAYREGLRQPMSWLIVVVAVVATWVSVFIPYFTFGDDFKMMKQIGFDVVMLSAALFGVLAASMSISEEIEGRTAVTLMSKPVNRRQFLVGKFLGILMACLALSLVIGWNLTFALRAQPEFDKINEVIDPMPQQAEASFVPFFTAGVPGTAPKVVARGAGLWFADSFAHSLGIALGFGQVMILVAIASALATRLPFVINIVLCLVIYCLGHLAPVVVQVTQSGGGGTAMGLVGFVGQLFDVLLPALEFFNMGPAIIRESPLDLWQFAGYVATVFGYSVIYTAIALLVGLLLFEDRDLA
;
A
#
# COMPACT_ATOMS: atom_id res chain seq x y z
N MET A 1 -23.11 -37.72 -12.54
CA MET A 1 -22.93 -36.50 -13.37
C MET A 1 -23.38 -35.21 -12.67
N PHE A 2 -24.31 -35.26 -11.69
CA PHE A 2 -24.72 -34.08 -10.90
C PHE A 2 -24.61 -34.29 -9.38
N GLU A 3 -23.57 -34.99 -8.91
CA GLU A 3 -23.36 -35.25 -7.46
C GLU A 3 -23.27 -33.96 -6.63
N TRP A 4 -22.93 -32.85 -7.28
CA TRP A 4 -22.86 -31.52 -6.68
C TRP A 4 -24.21 -30.99 -6.20
N ILE A 5 -25.32 -31.38 -6.83
CA ILE A 5 -26.69 -30.96 -6.45
C ILE A 5 -27.12 -31.67 -5.16
N SER A 6 -26.67 -32.90 -4.94
CA SER A 6 -27.02 -33.71 -3.77
C SER A 6 -26.11 -33.50 -2.56
N ASN A 7 -25.01 -32.74 -2.70
CA ASN A 7 -24.04 -32.53 -1.63
C ASN A 7 -24.34 -31.24 -0.84
N PRO A 8 -24.95 -31.33 0.36
CA PRO A 8 -25.31 -30.14 1.14
C PRO A 8 -24.08 -29.34 1.59
N GLY A 9 -22.94 -30.00 1.84
CA GLY A 9 -21.70 -29.32 2.22
C GLY A 9 -21.13 -28.50 1.07
N LEU A 10 -21.24 -28.98 -0.17
CA LEU A 10 -20.80 -28.25 -1.36
C LEU A 10 -21.68 -27.01 -1.60
N LEU A 11 -23.01 -27.18 -1.54
CA LEU A 11 -23.96 -26.08 -1.75
C LEU A 11 -23.82 -25.01 -0.66
N PHE A 12 -23.79 -25.43 0.61
CA PHE A 12 -23.65 -24.50 1.73
C PHE A 12 -22.29 -23.79 1.68
N GLY A 13 -21.20 -24.49 1.34
CA GLY A 13 -19.88 -23.88 1.19
C GLY A 13 -19.81 -22.88 0.04
N GLY A 14 -20.45 -23.17 -1.10
CA GLY A 14 -20.59 -22.21 -2.19
C GLY A 14 -21.35 -20.94 -1.80
N VAL A 15 -22.45 -21.09 -1.06
CA VAL A 15 -23.22 -19.95 -0.51
C VAL A 15 -22.40 -19.12 0.48
N VAL A 16 -21.61 -19.75 1.34
CA VAL A 16 -20.71 -19.04 2.27
C VAL A 16 -19.68 -18.20 1.50
N LEU A 17 -19.03 -18.76 0.48
CA LEU A 17 -18.06 -18.03 -0.34
C LEU A 17 -18.72 -16.85 -1.10
N ALA A 18 -19.92 -17.07 -1.66
CA ALA A 18 -20.66 -15.99 -2.31
C ALA A 18 -21.10 -14.90 -1.32
N ALA A 19 -21.51 -15.28 -0.10
CA ALA A 19 -21.88 -14.34 0.94
C ALA A 19 -20.69 -13.49 1.40
N VAL A 20 -19.50 -14.07 1.54
CA VAL A 20 -18.28 -13.32 1.90
C VAL A 20 -17.96 -12.25 0.85
N GLN A 21 -17.97 -12.61 -0.44
CA GLN A 21 -17.79 -11.67 -1.55
C GLN A 21 -18.88 -10.59 -1.58
N PHE A 22 -20.13 -10.97 -1.32
CA PHE A 22 -21.24 -10.01 -1.27
C PHE A 22 -21.12 -9.02 -0.11
N VAL A 23 -20.74 -9.50 1.09
CA VAL A 23 -20.53 -8.65 2.27
C VAL A 23 -19.36 -7.69 2.04
N ALA A 24 -18.26 -8.18 1.47
CA ALA A 24 -17.13 -7.35 1.05
C ALA A 24 -17.50 -6.37 -0.07
N ALA A 25 -18.65 -6.51 -0.72
CA ALA A 25 -19.12 -5.56 -1.72
C ALA A 25 -20.02 -4.45 -1.15
N LEU A 26 -20.44 -4.52 0.11
CA LEU A 26 -21.41 -3.57 0.67
C LEU A 26 -20.91 -2.11 0.71
N PRO A 27 -19.66 -1.80 1.11
CA PRO A 27 -19.23 -0.42 1.27
C PRO A 27 -19.17 0.34 -0.06
N TRP A 28 -18.64 -0.27 -1.13
CA TRP A 28 -18.65 0.37 -2.44
C TRP A 28 -20.05 0.40 -3.10
N LEU A 29 -20.92 -0.59 -2.86
CA LEU A 29 -22.33 -0.51 -3.27
C LEU A 29 -23.05 0.69 -2.62
N TRP A 30 -22.82 0.91 -1.33
CA TRP A 30 -23.33 2.09 -0.63
C TRP A 30 -22.76 3.38 -1.20
N ALA A 31 -21.47 3.42 -1.55
CA ALA A 31 -20.83 4.59 -2.10
C ALA A 31 -21.31 4.98 -3.50
N ILE A 32 -21.68 4.00 -4.34
CA ILE A 32 -22.19 4.24 -5.70
C ILE A 32 -23.62 4.77 -5.68
N ASP A 33 -24.53 4.14 -4.93
CA ASP A 33 -25.93 4.58 -4.80
C ASP A 33 -26.43 4.48 -3.35
N PRO A 34 -26.14 5.50 -2.50
CA PRO A 34 -26.56 5.50 -1.11
C PRO A 34 -28.09 5.42 -0.95
N ARG A 35 -28.84 6.08 -1.84
CA ARG A 35 -30.31 6.14 -1.78
C ARG A 35 -30.95 4.84 -2.25
N GLY A 36 -30.37 4.18 -3.26
CA GLY A 36 -30.76 2.83 -3.66
C GLY A 36 -30.46 1.82 -2.56
N PHE A 37 -29.28 1.91 -1.95
CA PHE A 37 -28.86 1.04 -0.84
C PHE A 37 -29.79 1.17 0.38
N GLU A 38 -30.14 2.39 0.81
CA GLU A 38 -31.09 2.62 1.89
C GLU A 38 -32.51 2.09 1.58
N ARG A 39 -32.97 2.25 0.34
CA ARG A 39 -34.26 1.70 -0.08
C ARG A 39 -34.25 0.17 -0.11
N ALA A 40 -33.16 -0.43 -0.57
CA ALA A 40 -33.00 -1.87 -0.65
C ALA A 40 -32.93 -2.52 0.75
N THR A 41 -32.21 -1.89 1.68
CA THR A 41 -32.08 -2.38 3.07
C THR A 41 -33.36 -2.25 3.89
N ARG A 42 -34.25 -1.31 3.55
CA ARG A 42 -35.54 -1.12 4.23
C ARG A 42 -36.70 -1.91 3.61
N SER A 43 -36.54 -2.43 2.39
CA SER A 43 -37.60 -3.15 1.67
C SER A 43 -37.46 -4.67 1.84
N PRO A 44 -38.43 -5.36 2.48
CA PRO A 44 -38.39 -6.82 2.62
C PRO A 44 -38.32 -7.56 1.28
N ARG A 45 -38.96 -7.02 0.24
CA ARG A 45 -38.92 -7.60 -1.11
C ARG A 45 -37.52 -7.48 -1.73
N ALA A 46 -36.87 -6.33 -1.56
CA ALA A 46 -35.52 -6.11 -2.08
C ALA A 46 -34.48 -6.98 -1.34
N LEU A 47 -34.58 -7.10 -0.02
CA LEU A 47 -33.78 -8.05 0.77
C LEU A 47 -34.00 -9.49 0.30
N GLY A 48 -35.25 -9.88 0.02
CA GLY A 48 -35.56 -11.20 -0.56
C GLY A 48 -34.85 -11.44 -1.91
N THR A 49 -34.85 -10.46 -2.82
CA THR A 49 -34.14 -10.57 -4.10
C THR A 49 -32.62 -10.64 -3.94
N ILE A 50 -32.05 -9.91 -2.97
CA ILE A 50 -30.62 -9.94 -2.66
C ILE A 50 -30.22 -11.32 -2.13
N VAL A 51 -30.96 -11.82 -1.13
CA VAL A 51 -30.72 -13.14 -0.55
C VAL A 51 -30.84 -14.24 -1.61
N ALA A 52 -31.88 -14.17 -2.45
CA ALA A 52 -32.03 -15.10 -3.57
C ALA A 52 -30.87 -15.01 -4.58
N GLY A 53 -30.38 -13.79 -4.86
CA GLY A 53 -29.21 -13.57 -5.70
C GLY A 53 -27.93 -14.16 -5.12
N VAL A 54 -27.67 -13.96 -3.81
CA VAL A 54 -26.51 -14.55 -3.12
C VAL A 54 -26.59 -16.07 -3.10
N ILE A 55 -27.76 -16.64 -2.84
CA ILE A 55 -27.97 -18.10 -2.91
C ILE A 55 -27.73 -18.60 -4.33
N GLY A 56 -28.26 -17.92 -5.36
CA GLY A 56 -28.03 -18.26 -6.77
C GLY A 56 -26.55 -18.23 -7.16
N ALA A 57 -25.83 -17.18 -6.75
CA ALA A 57 -24.38 -17.08 -6.93
C ALA A 57 -23.65 -18.20 -6.18
N GLY A 58 -24.07 -18.53 -4.96
CA GLY A 58 -23.53 -19.62 -4.17
C GLY A 58 -23.71 -20.99 -4.82
N ILE A 59 -24.88 -21.23 -5.43
CA ILE A 59 -25.16 -22.44 -6.21
C ILE A 59 -24.25 -22.49 -7.44
N ALA A 60 -24.01 -21.37 -8.12
CA ALA A 60 -23.09 -21.32 -9.26
C ALA A 60 -21.63 -21.61 -8.85
N VAL A 61 -21.18 -21.07 -7.72
CA VAL A 61 -19.85 -21.38 -7.15
C VAL A 61 -19.75 -22.85 -6.76
N ALA A 62 -20.80 -23.42 -6.14
CA ALA A 62 -20.86 -24.84 -5.80
C ALA A 62 -20.85 -25.72 -7.07
N ALA A 63 -21.60 -25.36 -8.10
CA ALA A 63 -21.63 -26.07 -9.38
C ALA A 63 -20.24 -26.07 -10.06
N TYR A 64 -19.55 -24.92 -10.05
CA TYR A 64 -18.18 -24.82 -10.55
C TYR A 64 -17.22 -25.70 -9.75
N ALA A 65 -17.29 -25.62 -8.41
CA ALA A 65 -16.43 -26.41 -7.53
C ALA A 65 -16.68 -27.92 -7.64
N GLY A 66 -17.93 -28.33 -7.90
CA GLY A 66 -18.30 -29.72 -8.13
C GLY A 66 -18.01 -30.23 -9.54
N TYR A 67 -17.95 -29.35 -10.54
CA TYR A 67 -17.54 -29.69 -11.90
C TYR A 67 -16.02 -29.92 -11.98
N LYS A 68 -15.26 -29.04 -11.33
CA LYS A 68 -13.79 -29.08 -11.32
C LYS A 68 -13.31 -29.78 -10.06
N SER A 69 -13.41 -31.11 -10.00
CA SER A 69 -13.07 -31.90 -8.80
C SER A 69 -11.57 -32.00 -8.48
N ASP A 70 -10.71 -31.38 -9.28
CA ASP A 70 -9.26 -31.36 -9.05
C ASP A 70 -8.87 -30.31 -8.00
N ALA A 71 -8.25 -30.76 -6.91
CA ALA A 71 -7.86 -29.92 -5.78
C ALA A 71 -6.86 -28.82 -6.19
N ASN A 72 -5.90 -29.13 -7.07
CA ASN A 72 -4.89 -28.17 -7.51
C ASN A 72 -5.53 -27.02 -8.30
N SER A 73 -6.44 -27.38 -9.22
CA SER A 73 -7.23 -26.40 -9.95
C SER A 73 -8.10 -25.54 -9.04
N LEU A 74 -8.80 -26.12 -8.06
CA LEU A 74 -9.66 -25.36 -7.15
C LEU A 74 -8.88 -24.40 -6.27
N GLU A 75 -7.70 -24.81 -5.81
CA GLU A 75 -6.82 -23.97 -5.01
C GLU A 75 -6.27 -22.80 -5.82
N TRP A 76 -5.85 -23.05 -7.06
CA TRP A 76 -5.40 -22.02 -7.98
C TRP A 76 -6.50 -20.96 -8.22
N ASN A 77 -7.74 -21.41 -8.47
CA ASN A 77 -8.88 -20.49 -8.62
C ASN A 77 -9.21 -19.78 -7.31
N GLY A 78 -9.10 -20.48 -6.17
CA GLY A 78 -9.26 -19.90 -4.84
C GLY A 78 -8.28 -18.76 -4.57
N ARG A 79 -7.01 -18.91 -4.97
CA ARG A 79 -5.95 -17.92 -4.76
C ARG A 79 -6.07 -16.75 -5.72
N TYR A 80 -5.99 -17.00 -7.03
CA TYR A 80 -5.84 -15.96 -8.04
C TYR A 80 -7.16 -15.35 -8.54
N VAL A 81 -8.28 -16.07 -8.41
CA VAL A 81 -9.58 -15.52 -8.82
C VAL A 81 -10.34 -15.04 -7.59
N TYR A 82 -10.65 -15.95 -6.66
CA TYR A 82 -11.49 -15.59 -5.51
C TYR A 82 -10.73 -14.68 -4.53
N GLY A 83 -9.54 -15.08 -4.09
CA GLY A 83 -8.72 -14.34 -3.11
C GLY A 83 -8.24 -12.99 -3.64
N ALA A 84 -7.73 -12.95 -4.88
CA ALA A 84 -7.28 -11.70 -5.49
C ALA A 84 -8.40 -10.69 -5.74
N VAL A 85 -9.58 -11.15 -6.18
CA VAL A 85 -10.76 -10.27 -6.34
C VAL A 85 -11.26 -9.79 -4.98
N LEU A 86 -11.29 -10.66 -3.96
CA LEU A 86 -11.64 -10.24 -2.60
C LEU A 86 -10.68 -9.17 -2.07
N HIS A 87 -9.37 -9.36 -2.27
CA HIS A 87 -8.37 -8.35 -1.88
C HIS A 87 -8.62 -7.03 -2.62
N LEU A 88 -8.88 -7.06 -3.93
CA LEU A 88 -9.19 -5.86 -4.71
C LEU A 88 -10.44 -5.13 -4.21
N GLN A 89 -11.51 -5.86 -3.85
CA GLN A 89 -12.72 -5.28 -3.26
C GLN A 89 -12.43 -4.59 -1.93
N LEU A 90 -11.72 -5.26 -1.02
CA LEU A 90 -11.36 -4.71 0.28
C LEU A 90 -10.46 -3.47 0.15
N LEU A 91 -9.60 -3.44 -0.87
CA LEU A 91 -8.76 -2.30 -1.20
C LEU A 91 -9.61 -1.12 -1.72
N ILE A 92 -10.61 -1.37 -2.57
CA ILE A 92 -11.58 -0.34 -3.01
C ILE A 92 -12.38 0.19 -1.82
N ASP A 93 -12.86 -0.70 -0.95
CA ASP A 93 -13.58 -0.30 0.27
C ASP A 93 -12.70 0.57 1.17
N LEU A 94 -11.44 0.19 1.39
CA LEU A 94 -10.47 1.00 2.13
C LEU A 94 -10.35 2.40 1.51
N PHE A 95 -10.27 2.51 0.18
CA PHE A 95 -10.12 3.79 -0.52
C PHE A 95 -11.34 4.70 -0.39
N ILE A 96 -12.52 4.11 -0.36
CA ILE A 96 -13.78 4.82 -0.16
C ILE A 96 -13.94 5.23 1.31
N LEU A 97 -13.62 4.33 2.24
CA LEU A 97 -13.85 4.53 3.67
C LEU A 97 -12.81 5.45 4.31
N MET A 98 -11.54 5.38 3.92
CA MET A 98 -10.46 6.13 4.59
C MET A 98 -10.66 7.66 4.59
N PRO A 99 -11.00 8.35 3.47
CA PRO A 99 -11.19 9.79 3.52
C PRO A 99 -12.52 10.16 4.21
N ASN A 100 -13.53 9.30 4.14
CA ASN A 100 -14.82 9.50 4.80
C ASN A 100 -14.69 9.37 6.33
N LEU A 101 -13.88 8.42 6.79
CA LEU A 101 -13.53 8.26 8.21
C LEU A 101 -12.79 9.51 8.72
N LEU A 102 -11.89 10.08 7.90
CA LEU A 102 -11.19 11.30 8.26
C LEU A 102 -12.14 12.51 8.36
N VAL A 103 -13.13 12.62 7.46
CA VAL A 103 -14.20 13.63 7.56
C VAL A 103 -15.06 13.43 8.81
N LEU A 104 -15.34 12.19 9.19
CA LEU A 104 -16.09 11.88 10.40
C LEU A 104 -15.35 12.31 11.68
N VAL A 105 -14.06 11.99 11.77
CA VAL A 105 -13.22 12.30 12.94
C VAL A 105 -12.85 13.79 12.98
N TRP A 106 -12.57 14.39 11.82
CA TRP A 106 -12.13 15.78 11.70
C TRP A 106 -12.83 16.50 10.53
N PRO A 107 -14.05 17.03 10.71
CA PRO A 107 -14.88 17.50 9.60
C PRO A 107 -14.24 18.60 8.73
N LYS A 108 -13.61 19.61 9.34
CA LYS A 108 -13.03 20.74 8.61
C LYS A 108 -11.76 20.36 7.86
N GLY A 109 -10.79 19.73 8.54
CA GLY A 109 -9.53 19.29 7.92
C GLY A 109 -9.73 18.10 6.97
N GLY A 110 -10.64 17.18 7.33
CA GLY A 110 -11.02 16.04 6.51
C GLY A 110 -11.68 16.44 5.19
N ALA A 111 -12.45 17.53 5.15
CA ALA A 111 -12.99 18.04 3.88
C ALA A 111 -11.88 18.53 2.93
N VAL A 112 -10.83 19.19 3.46
CA VAL A 112 -9.65 19.57 2.68
C VAL A 112 -8.87 18.34 2.22
N ALA A 113 -8.68 17.37 3.12
CA ALA A 113 -8.00 16.11 2.81
C ALA A 113 -8.73 15.30 1.74
N LEU A 114 -10.07 15.22 1.80
CA LEU A 114 -10.90 14.56 0.79
C LEU A 114 -10.77 15.25 -0.57
N ALA A 115 -10.71 16.58 -0.61
CA ALA A 115 -10.50 17.33 -1.84
C ALA A 115 -9.12 17.02 -2.44
N ALA A 116 -8.06 17.10 -1.64
CA ALA A 116 -6.69 16.81 -2.06
C ALA A 116 -6.50 15.33 -2.48
N TYR A 117 -7.14 14.39 -1.78
CA TYR A 117 -7.15 12.98 -2.14
C TYR A 117 -7.80 12.74 -3.52
N ARG A 118 -8.98 13.34 -3.75
CA ARG A 118 -9.69 13.25 -5.04
C ARG A 118 -8.92 13.93 -6.15
N GLU A 119 -8.28 15.05 -5.87
CA GLU A 119 -7.39 15.73 -6.80
C GLU A 119 -6.25 14.79 -7.21
N GLY A 120 -5.52 14.22 -6.25
CA GLY A 120 -4.41 13.31 -6.49
C GLY A 120 -4.79 12.07 -7.33
N LEU A 121 -5.90 11.41 -7.01
CA LEU A 121 -6.35 10.22 -7.77
C LEU A 121 -6.95 10.52 -9.15
N ARG A 122 -7.40 11.75 -9.39
CA ARG A 122 -7.96 12.16 -10.70
C ARG A 122 -6.89 12.70 -11.65
N GLN A 123 -5.75 13.13 -11.12
CA GLN A 123 -4.65 13.60 -11.95
C GLN A 123 -4.12 12.47 -12.84
N PRO A 124 -3.97 12.68 -14.16
CA PRO A 124 -3.49 11.65 -15.08
C PRO A 124 -2.08 11.14 -14.73
N MET A 125 -1.28 11.97 -14.06
CA MET A 125 0.05 11.62 -13.58
C MET A 125 0.05 10.41 -12.63
N SER A 126 -0.95 10.31 -11.74
CA SER A 126 -1.05 9.20 -10.78
C SER A 126 -1.16 7.85 -11.49
N TRP A 127 -2.05 7.75 -12.48
CA TRP A 127 -2.27 6.54 -13.26
C TRP A 127 -1.12 6.24 -14.22
N LEU A 128 -0.47 7.28 -14.76
CA LEU A 128 0.74 7.09 -15.56
C LEU A 128 1.84 6.43 -14.74
N ILE A 129 2.08 6.90 -13.51
CA ILE A 129 3.06 6.32 -12.59
C ILE A 129 2.71 4.87 -12.25
N VAL A 130 1.45 4.55 -11.97
CA VAL A 130 1.01 3.16 -11.71
C VAL A 130 1.28 2.27 -12.90
N VAL A 131 0.92 2.70 -14.12
CA VAL A 131 1.14 1.90 -15.33
C VAL A 131 2.64 1.64 -15.53
N VAL A 132 3.48 2.67 -15.38
CA VAL A 132 4.93 2.53 -15.47
C VAL A 132 5.47 1.59 -14.39
N ALA A 133 4.99 1.69 -13.15
CA ALA A 133 5.39 0.82 -12.05
C ALA A 133 4.99 -0.65 -12.27
N VAL A 134 3.77 -0.90 -12.75
CA VAL A 134 3.28 -2.24 -13.11
C VAL A 134 4.13 -2.83 -14.22
N VAL A 135 4.41 -2.05 -15.27
CA VAL A 135 5.27 -2.49 -16.37
C VAL A 135 6.69 -2.78 -15.86
N ALA A 136 7.27 -1.90 -15.06
CA ALA A 136 8.61 -2.11 -14.47
C ALA A 136 8.65 -3.39 -13.62
N THR A 137 7.63 -3.65 -12.80
CA THR A 137 7.52 -4.84 -11.96
C THR A 137 7.42 -6.12 -12.81
N TRP A 138 6.67 -6.12 -13.91
CA TRP A 138 6.60 -7.29 -14.79
C TRP A 138 7.85 -7.47 -15.65
N VAL A 139 8.46 -6.40 -16.12
CA VAL A 139 9.73 -6.45 -16.84
C VAL A 139 10.82 -7.06 -15.95
N SER A 140 10.81 -6.73 -14.65
CA SER A 140 11.76 -7.29 -13.68
C SER A 140 11.63 -8.81 -13.52
N VAL A 141 10.45 -9.41 -13.75
CA VAL A 141 10.26 -10.87 -13.72
C VAL A 141 11.02 -11.59 -14.85
N PHE A 142 11.20 -10.92 -16.00
CA PHE A 142 11.83 -11.52 -17.19
C PHE A 142 13.33 -11.21 -17.32
N ILE A 143 13.86 -10.29 -16.50
CA ILE A 143 15.27 -9.90 -16.57
C ILE A 143 16.12 -10.91 -15.79
N PRO A 144 17.14 -11.53 -16.40
CA PRO A 144 18.13 -12.30 -15.65
C PRO A 144 19.01 -11.35 -14.84
N TYR A 145 19.12 -11.61 -13.54
CA TYR A 145 19.92 -10.77 -12.63
C TYR A 145 21.38 -11.20 -12.55
N PHE A 146 21.73 -12.34 -13.16
CA PHE A 146 23.06 -12.93 -13.13
C PHE A 146 23.57 -13.19 -11.70
N THR A 147 22.67 -13.52 -10.76
CA THR A 147 23.01 -13.63 -9.33
C THR A 147 23.23 -15.06 -8.81
N PHE A 148 23.71 -15.98 -9.65
CA PHE A 148 24.10 -17.36 -9.27
C PHE A 148 23.12 -18.08 -8.31
N GLY A 149 21.82 -17.82 -8.40
CA GLY A 149 20.81 -18.48 -7.56
C GLY A 149 19.90 -17.55 -6.76
N ASP A 150 20.26 -16.27 -6.63
CA ASP A 150 19.53 -15.29 -5.81
C ASP A 150 18.60 -14.35 -6.60
N ASP A 151 18.23 -14.74 -7.84
CA ASP A 151 17.46 -13.89 -8.76
C ASP A 151 16.08 -13.51 -8.17
N PHE A 152 15.42 -14.42 -7.43
CA PHE A 152 14.17 -14.14 -6.72
C PHE A 152 14.32 -13.03 -5.66
N LYS A 153 15.44 -13.03 -4.91
CA LYS A 153 15.70 -12.02 -3.87
C LYS A 153 15.93 -10.65 -4.50
N MET A 154 16.70 -10.59 -5.60
CA MET A 154 16.93 -9.35 -6.33
C MET A 154 15.65 -8.79 -6.95
N MET A 155 14.85 -9.64 -7.60
CA MET A 155 13.54 -9.26 -8.14
C MET A 155 12.61 -8.72 -7.04
N LYS A 156 12.58 -9.39 -5.88
CA LYS A 156 11.78 -8.97 -4.73
C LYS A 156 12.20 -7.61 -4.18
N GLN A 157 13.50 -7.37 -4.04
CA GLN A 157 14.01 -6.07 -3.61
C GLN A 157 13.59 -4.96 -4.60
N ILE A 158 13.85 -5.17 -5.89
CA ILE A 158 13.48 -4.21 -6.94
C ILE A 158 11.97 -3.94 -6.95
N GLY A 159 11.15 -4.96 -6.74
CA GLY A 159 9.70 -4.80 -6.65
C GLY A 159 9.26 -3.86 -5.52
N PHE A 160 9.84 -4.00 -4.32
CA PHE A 160 9.56 -3.06 -3.22
C PHE A 160 10.09 -1.65 -3.50
N ASP A 161 11.28 -1.54 -4.09
CA ASP A 161 11.88 -0.26 -4.46
C ASP A 161 11.02 0.46 -5.52
N VAL A 162 10.48 -0.26 -6.51
CA VAL A 162 9.57 0.29 -7.52
C VAL A 162 8.28 0.81 -6.88
N VAL A 163 7.68 0.06 -5.94
CA VAL A 163 6.48 0.51 -5.20
C VAL A 163 6.77 1.79 -4.42
N MET A 164 7.88 1.81 -3.68
CA MET A 164 8.30 2.94 -2.86
C MET A 164 8.60 4.17 -3.71
N LEU A 165 9.42 4.03 -4.75
CA LEU A 165 9.86 5.13 -5.62
C LEU A 165 8.69 5.76 -6.36
N SER A 166 7.78 4.93 -6.85
CA SER A 166 6.59 5.40 -7.57
C SER A 166 5.69 6.24 -6.66
N ALA A 167 5.44 5.78 -5.43
CA ALA A 167 4.63 6.51 -4.47
C ALA A 167 5.32 7.77 -3.93
N ALA A 168 6.64 7.73 -3.72
CA ALA A 168 7.43 8.88 -3.31
C ALA A 168 7.46 9.96 -4.40
N LEU A 169 7.70 9.56 -5.66
CA LEU A 169 7.68 10.45 -6.81
C LEU A 169 6.32 11.14 -6.94
N PHE A 170 5.22 10.37 -6.94
CA PHE A 170 3.88 10.93 -6.98
C PHE A 170 3.64 11.89 -5.81
N GLY A 171 3.97 11.48 -4.59
CA GLY A 171 3.71 12.26 -3.38
C GLY A 171 4.45 13.58 -3.35
N VAL A 172 5.74 13.60 -3.70
CA VAL A 172 6.55 14.83 -3.76
C VAL A 172 6.01 15.78 -4.83
N LEU A 173 5.63 15.27 -5.99
CA LEU A 173 5.08 16.08 -7.08
C LEU A 173 3.70 16.64 -6.73
N ALA A 174 2.81 15.80 -6.20
CA ALA A 174 1.47 16.20 -5.77
C ALA A 174 1.53 17.21 -4.62
N ALA A 175 2.40 17.01 -3.63
CA ALA A 175 2.60 17.95 -2.52
C ALA A 175 3.15 19.29 -3.02
N SER A 176 4.12 19.25 -3.93
CA SER A 176 4.70 20.46 -4.50
C SER A 176 3.66 21.24 -5.29
N MET A 177 2.99 20.63 -6.29
CA MET A 177 1.99 21.32 -7.12
C MET A 177 0.81 21.82 -6.30
N SER A 178 0.14 20.92 -5.56
CA SER A 178 -1.11 21.23 -4.88
C SER A 178 -0.94 22.33 -3.83
N ILE A 179 0.21 22.42 -3.16
CA ILE A 179 0.46 23.44 -2.14
C ILE A 179 1.05 24.72 -2.77
N SER A 180 2.08 24.62 -3.63
CA SER A 180 2.73 25.82 -4.17
C SER A 180 1.81 26.61 -5.09
N GLU A 181 1.06 25.94 -5.98
CA GLU A 181 0.16 26.63 -6.92
C GLU A 181 -0.99 27.34 -6.21
N GLU A 182 -1.53 26.77 -5.12
CA GLU A 182 -2.61 27.43 -4.38
C GLU A 182 -2.13 28.63 -3.57
N ILE A 183 -0.88 28.60 -3.09
CA ILE A 183 -0.30 29.72 -2.37
C ILE A 183 0.13 30.82 -3.33
N GLU A 184 0.79 30.50 -4.44
CA GLU A 184 1.22 31.46 -5.47
C GLU A 184 0.03 32.05 -6.24
N GLY A 185 -0.96 31.23 -6.58
CA GLY A 185 -2.18 31.63 -7.27
C GLY A 185 -3.17 32.44 -6.42
N ARG A 186 -2.83 32.75 -5.15
CA ARG A 186 -3.67 33.43 -4.15
C ARG A 186 -5.04 32.76 -3.89
N THR A 187 -5.26 31.53 -4.37
CA THR A 187 -6.51 30.78 -4.13
C THR A 187 -6.60 30.25 -2.71
N ALA A 188 -5.46 30.07 -2.03
CA ALA A 188 -5.41 29.76 -0.61
C ALA A 188 -6.10 30.84 0.25
N VAL A 189 -6.01 32.13 -0.13
CA VAL A 189 -6.63 33.25 0.61
C VAL A 189 -8.16 33.21 0.51
N THR A 190 -8.71 32.81 -0.64
CA THR A 190 -10.16 32.69 -0.83
C THR A 190 -10.72 31.49 -0.06
N LEU A 191 -9.98 30.39 0.04
CA LEU A 191 -10.33 29.24 0.89
C LEU A 191 -10.31 29.60 2.38
N MET A 192 -9.39 30.46 2.80
CA MET A 192 -9.29 30.98 4.17
C MET A 192 -10.38 32.00 4.54
N SER A 193 -11.19 32.47 3.56
CA SER A 193 -12.40 33.25 3.86
C SER A 193 -13.52 32.39 4.48
N LYS A 194 -13.43 31.06 4.32
CA LYS A 194 -14.22 30.08 5.08
C LYS A 194 -13.53 29.79 6.41
N PRO A 195 -14.24 29.29 7.45
CA PRO A 195 -13.68 29.08 8.80
C PRO A 195 -12.73 27.87 8.88
N VAL A 196 -11.69 27.84 8.03
CA VAL A 196 -10.62 26.84 7.91
C VAL A 196 -9.31 27.52 8.30
N ASN A 197 -8.65 27.02 9.34
CA ASN A 197 -7.38 27.57 9.80
C ASN A 197 -6.21 27.13 8.90
N ARG A 198 -5.14 27.91 8.80
CA ARG A 198 -3.88 27.59 8.12
C ARG A 198 -3.35 26.20 8.46
N ARG A 199 -3.44 25.82 9.75
CA ARG A 199 -3.05 24.50 10.25
C ARG A 199 -3.91 23.36 9.69
N GLN A 200 -5.22 23.59 9.56
CA GLN A 200 -6.15 22.61 9.00
C GLN A 200 -5.95 22.44 7.50
N PHE A 201 -5.60 23.52 6.81
CA PHE A 201 -5.29 23.50 5.39
C PHE A 201 -4.05 22.66 5.09
N LEU A 202 -2.90 22.95 5.73
CA LEU A 202 -1.65 22.23 5.44
C LEU A 202 -1.72 20.75 5.82
N VAL A 203 -2.17 20.44 7.05
CA VAL A 203 -2.28 19.05 7.52
C VAL A 203 -3.34 18.29 6.73
N GLY A 204 -4.46 18.94 6.38
CA GLY A 204 -5.49 18.34 5.52
C GLY A 204 -4.93 17.98 4.14
N LYS A 205 -4.21 18.88 3.48
CA LYS A 205 -3.56 18.60 2.19
C LYS A 205 -2.54 17.47 2.28
N PHE A 206 -1.67 17.51 3.28
CA PHE A 206 -0.71 16.44 3.54
C PHE A 206 -1.41 15.08 3.67
N LEU A 207 -2.43 14.96 4.53
CA LEU A 207 -3.15 13.70 4.74
C LEU A 207 -3.88 13.23 3.46
N GLY A 208 -4.47 14.15 2.70
CA GLY A 208 -5.11 13.83 1.42
C GLY A 208 -4.15 13.23 0.39
N ILE A 209 -2.97 13.85 0.25
CA ILE A 209 -1.92 13.39 -0.65
C ILE A 209 -1.32 12.08 -0.15
N LEU A 210 -1.08 11.95 1.15
CA LEU A 210 -0.59 10.73 1.77
C LEU A 210 -1.55 9.54 1.56
N MET A 211 -2.85 9.76 1.70
CA MET A 211 -3.88 8.75 1.39
C MET A 211 -3.87 8.36 -0.10
N ALA A 212 -3.61 9.30 -1.01
CA ALA A 212 -3.47 8.99 -2.44
C ALA A 212 -2.18 8.18 -2.71
N CYS A 213 -1.06 8.53 -2.08
CA CYS A 213 0.17 7.73 -2.11
C CYS A 213 -0.08 6.30 -1.59
N LEU A 214 -0.79 6.17 -0.46
CA LEU A 214 -1.12 4.87 0.13
C LEU A 214 -1.92 4.02 -0.86
N ALA A 215 -2.91 4.64 -1.51
CA ALA A 215 -3.72 3.96 -2.51
C ALA A 215 -2.87 3.45 -3.68
N LEU A 216 -1.96 4.27 -4.21
CA LEU A 216 -1.04 3.87 -5.28
C LEU A 216 -0.11 2.74 -4.83
N SER A 217 0.49 2.84 -3.64
CA SER A 217 1.37 1.80 -3.09
C SER A 217 0.66 0.46 -2.93
N LEU A 218 -0.60 0.46 -2.48
CA LEU A 218 -1.38 -0.76 -2.30
C LEU A 218 -1.81 -1.37 -3.64
N VAL A 219 -2.18 -0.56 -4.64
CA VAL A 219 -2.50 -1.04 -5.99
C VAL A 219 -1.28 -1.68 -6.66
N ILE A 220 -0.13 -1.01 -6.60
CA ILE A 220 1.13 -1.57 -7.14
C ILE A 220 1.54 -2.80 -6.30
N GLY A 221 1.32 -2.81 -4.99
CA GLY A 221 1.57 -3.95 -4.11
C GLY A 221 0.73 -5.19 -4.41
N TRP A 222 -0.55 -4.99 -4.77
CA TRP A 222 -1.43 -6.05 -5.26
C TRP A 222 -0.87 -6.67 -6.55
N ASN A 223 -0.37 -5.83 -7.47
CA ASN A 223 0.32 -6.30 -8.67
C ASN A 223 1.66 -7.00 -8.37
N LEU A 224 2.45 -6.47 -7.44
CA LEU A 224 3.73 -7.05 -7.03
C LEU A 224 3.55 -8.47 -6.48
N THR A 225 2.46 -8.73 -5.74
CA THR A 225 2.14 -10.07 -5.24
C THR A 225 1.94 -11.07 -6.38
N PHE A 226 1.30 -10.66 -7.48
CA PHE A 226 1.23 -11.50 -8.70
C PHE A 226 2.61 -11.73 -9.32
N ALA A 227 3.42 -10.68 -9.45
CA ALA A 227 4.74 -10.77 -10.07
C ALA A 227 5.70 -11.67 -9.29
N LEU A 228 5.74 -11.52 -7.96
CA LEU A 228 6.54 -12.37 -7.06
C LEU A 228 6.14 -13.83 -7.16
N ARG A 229 4.85 -14.11 -7.35
CA ARG A 229 4.37 -15.48 -7.47
C ARG A 229 4.62 -16.07 -8.86
N ALA A 230 4.63 -15.24 -9.90
CA ALA A 230 4.92 -15.65 -11.26
C ALA A 230 6.42 -15.98 -11.46
N GLN A 231 7.33 -15.33 -10.75
CA GLN A 231 8.78 -15.47 -10.98
C GLN A 231 9.29 -16.92 -10.83
N PRO A 232 8.95 -17.69 -9.76
CA PRO A 232 9.36 -19.09 -9.64
C PRO A 232 8.78 -20.02 -10.72
N GLU A 233 7.66 -19.64 -11.36
CA GLU A 233 7.09 -20.42 -12.46
C GLU A 233 7.91 -20.29 -13.76
N PHE A 234 8.53 -19.12 -13.96
CA PHE A 234 9.40 -18.84 -15.11
C PHE A 234 10.83 -19.33 -14.92
N ASP A 235 11.38 -19.22 -13.71
CA ASP A 235 12.74 -19.62 -13.39
C ASP A 235 12.77 -20.78 -12.37
N LYS A 236 12.57 -21.99 -12.91
CA LYS A 236 12.52 -23.22 -12.10
C LYS A 236 13.87 -23.64 -11.52
N ILE A 237 14.97 -22.97 -11.90
CA ILE A 237 16.31 -23.27 -11.39
C ILE A 237 16.43 -22.78 -9.94
N ASN A 238 15.75 -21.68 -9.61
CA ASN A 238 15.76 -21.05 -8.31
C ASN A 238 14.50 -21.41 -7.53
N GLU A 239 14.43 -22.64 -7.00
CA GLU A 239 13.37 -23.06 -6.08
C GLU A 239 13.57 -22.42 -4.69
N VAL A 240 13.52 -21.09 -4.65
CA VAL A 240 13.65 -20.32 -3.41
C VAL A 240 12.30 -20.26 -2.73
N ILE A 241 12.24 -20.88 -1.56
CA ILE A 241 11.09 -20.83 -0.68
C ILE A 241 11.18 -19.57 0.18
N ASP A 242 10.25 -18.63 0.00
CA ASP A 242 10.16 -17.44 0.84
C ASP A 242 9.56 -17.78 2.21
N PRO A 243 10.31 -17.64 3.32
CA PRO A 243 9.86 -18.08 4.63
C PRO A 243 8.74 -17.19 5.21
N MET A 244 8.66 -15.91 4.82
CA MET A 244 7.67 -14.98 5.39
C MET A 244 6.24 -15.30 4.96
N PRO A 245 5.93 -15.46 3.65
CA PRO A 245 4.63 -15.95 3.22
C PRO A 245 4.26 -17.29 3.85
N GLN A 246 5.18 -18.24 3.98
CA GLN A 246 4.88 -19.55 4.58
C GLN A 246 4.45 -19.47 6.05
N GLN A 247 5.13 -18.64 6.84
CA GLN A 247 4.74 -18.40 8.24
C GLN A 247 3.37 -17.70 8.33
N ALA A 248 3.10 -16.79 7.39
CA ALA A 248 1.79 -16.14 7.28
C ALA A 248 0.70 -17.15 6.89
N GLU A 249 0.99 -18.10 5.98
CA GLU A 249 0.07 -19.15 5.56
C GLU A 249 -0.34 -20.02 6.77
N ALA A 250 0.63 -20.44 7.59
CA ALA A 250 0.38 -21.20 8.80
C ALA A 250 -0.51 -20.44 9.81
N SER A 251 -0.37 -19.12 9.86
CA SER A 251 -1.13 -18.26 10.78
C SER A 251 -2.54 -17.95 10.27
N PHE A 252 -2.71 -17.70 8.97
CA PHE A 252 -3.97 -17.15 8.44
C PHE A 252 -4.89 -18.17 7.77
N VAL A 253 -4.35 -19.17 7.06
CA VAL A 253 -5.16 -20.16 6.32
C VAL A 253 -6.20 -20.90 7.20
N PRO A 254 -5.91 -21.24 8.48
CA PRO A 254 -6.90 -21.86 9.35
C PRO A 254 -8.17 -21.01 9.53
N PHE A 255 -8.06 -19.68 9.59
CA PHE A 255 -9.22 -18.80 9.75
C PHE A 255 -10.14 -18.80 8.53
N PHE A 256 -9.58 -18.90 7.32
CA PHE A 256 -10.36 -18.97 6.09
C PHE A 256 -11.08 -20.31 5.93
N THR A 257 -10.52 -21.38 6.48
CA THR A 257 -11.05 -22.74 6.31
C THR A 257 -11.96 -23.22 7.45
N ALA A 258 -11.93 -22.56 8.62
CA ALA A 258 -12.69 -22.95 9.81
C ALA A 258 -14.22 -22.87 9.61
N GLY A 259 -14.70 -21.89 8.84
CA GLY A 259 -16.14 -21.65 8.63
C GLY A 259 -16.73 -22.26 7.37
N VAL A 260 -15.93 -22.94 6.54
CA VAL A 260 -16.36 -23.40 5.20
C VAL A 260 -16.61 -24.92 5.19
N PRO A 261 -17.86 -25.36 5.01
CA PRO A 261 -18.22 -26.77 4.91
C PRO A 261 -17.85 -27.37 3.54
N GLY A 262 -17.72 -28.70 3.49
CA GLY A 262 -17.42 -29.43 2.25
C GLY A 262 -15.95 -29.40 1.85
N THR A 263 -15.48 -30.42 1.15
CA THR A 263 -14.07 -30.54 0.76
C THR A 263 -13.67 -29.53 -0.32
N ALA A 264 -14.44 -29.44 -1.42
CA ALA A 264 -14.12 -28.54 -2.53
C ALA A 264 -14.21 -27.04 -2.18
N PRO A 265 -15.27 -26.53 -1.50
CA PRO A 265 -15.33 -25.12 -1.11
C PRO A 265 -14.23 -24.76 -0.10
N LYS A 266 -13.84 -25.69 0.77
CA LYS A 266 -12.74 -25.51 1.71
C LYS A 266 -11.38 -25.39 1.02
N VAL A 267 -11.17 -26.06 -0.12
CA VAL A 267 -9.96 -25.88 -0.96
C VAL A 267 -9.94 -24.48 -1.60
N VAL A 268 -11.08 -23.99 -2.09
CA VAL A 268 -11.20 -22.62 -2.61
C VAL A 268 -10.91 -21.60 -1.49
N ALA A 269 -11.48 -21.82 -0.30
CA ALA A 269 -11.23 -20.97 0.87
C ALA A 269 -9.77 -21.02 1.33
N ARG A 270 -9.13 -22.19 1.27
CA ARG A 270 -7.69 -22.33 1.50
C ARG A 270 -6.90 -21.46 0.52
N GLY A 271 -7.19 -21.55 -0.78
CA GLY A 271 -6.57 -20.70 -1.80
C GLY A 271 -6.70 -19.20 -1.49
N ALA A 272 -7.88 -18.76 -1.04
CA ALA A 272 -8.09 -17.38 -0.61
C ALA A 272 -7.20 -16.99 0.58
N GLY A 273 -7.06 -17.89 1.55
CA GLY A 273 -6.15 -17.71 2.69
C GLY A 273 -4.68 -17.65 2.31
N LEU A 274 -4.26 -18.42 1.29
CA LEU A 274 -2.89 -18.34 0.74
C LEU A 274 -2.63 -16.97 0.12
N TRP A 275 -3.56 -16.47 -0.70
CA TRP A 275 -3.45 -15.13 -1.28
C TRP A 275 -3.35 -14.03 -0.22
N PHE A 276 -4.17 -14.14 0.83
CA PHE A 276 -4.13 -13.21 1.94
C PHE A 276 -2.79 -13.26 2.69
N ALA A 277 -2.28 -14.46 2.95
CA ALA A 277 -0.99 -14.65 3.61
C ALA A 277 0.18 -14.02 2.83
N ASP A 278 0.24 -14.25 1.50
CA ASP A 278 1.23 -13.58 0.64
C ASP A 278 1.10 -12.06 0.72
N SER A 279 -0.13 -11.57 0.53
CA SER A 279 -0.44 -10.14 0.51
C SER A 279 -0.07 -9.48 1.84
N PHE A 280 -0.33 -10.15 2.96
CA PHE A 280 0.03 -9.68 4.29
C PHE A 280 1.55 -9.59 4.46
N ALA A 281 2.29 -10.65 4.12
CA ALA A 281 3.75 -10.66 4.22
C ALA A 281 4.38 -9.54 3.35
N HIS A 282 3.89 -9.37 2.12
CA HIS A 282 4.36 -8.29 1.24
C HIS A 282 3.96 -6.90 1.75
N SER A 283 2.79 -6.77 2.37
CA SER A 283 2.33 -5.49 2.92
C SER A 283 3.24 -4.93 4.01
N LEU A 284 3.94 -5.78 4.77
CA LEU A 284 4.94 -5.34 5.75
C LEU A 284 6.12 -4.64 5.07
N GLY A 285 6.60 -5.19 3.95
CA GLY A 285 7.65 -4.55 3.15
C GLY A 285 7.19 -3.24 2.51
N ILE A 286 5.96 -3.22 2.00
CA ILE A 286 5.34 -2.00 1.46
C ILE A 286 5.18 -0.95 2.56
N ALA A 287 4.80 -1.34 3.78
CA ALA A 287 4.63 -0.43 4.91
C ALA A 287 5.95 0.22 5.34
N LEU A 288 7.07 -0.51 5.29
CA LEU A 288 8.40 0.08 5.46
C LEU A 288 8.67 1.15 4.40
N GLY A 289 8.59 0.80 3.12
CA GLY A 289 8.81 1.77 2.03
C GLY A 289 7.84 2.96 2.09
N PHE A 290 6.61 2.73 2.52
CA PHE A 290 5.61 3.78 2.70
C PHE A 290 5.96 4.75 3.85
N GLY A 291 6.63 4.28 4.90
CA GLY A 291 7.15 5.15 5.96
C GLY A 291 8.11 6.21 5.42
N GLN A 292 8.96 5.85 4.46
CA GLN A 292 9.83 6.78 3.75
C GLN A 292 9.05 7.75 2.85
N VAL A 293 8.05 7.26 2.11
CA VAL A 293 7.14 8.11 1.32
C VAL A 293 6.50 9.17 2.22
N MET A 294 6.04 8.78 3.41
CA MET A 294 5.40 9.69 4.36
C MET A 294 6.31 10.83 4.79
N ILE A 295 7.58 10.53 5.10
CA ILE A 295 8.58 11.55 5.47
C ILE A 295 8.84 12.50 4.29
N LEU A 296 9.04 11.97 3.09
CA LEU A 296 9.33 12.79 1.90
C LEU A 296 8.16 13.70 1.53
N VAL A 297 6.92 13.20 1.62
CA VAL A 297 5.72 13.99 1.39
C VAL A 297 5.56 15.08 2.45
N ALA A 298 5.93 14.81 3.71
CA ALA A 298 5.88 15.79 4.78
C ALA A 298 6.89 16.92 4.56
N ILE A 299 8.13 16.57 4.19
CA ILE A 299 9.19 17.52 3.85
C ILE A 299 8.78 18.33 2.61
N ALA A 300 8.29 17.68 1.55
CA ALA A 300 7.83 18.34 0.34
C ALA A 300 6.68 19.32 0.65
N SER A 301 5.74 18.93 1.51
CA SER A 301 4.63 19.78 1.94
C SER A 301 5.12 20.99 2.74
N ALA A 302 6.10 20.80 3.63
CA ALA A 302 6.68 21.88 4.43
C ALA A 302 7.45 22.88 3.56
N LEU A 303 8.28 22.39 2.64
CA LEU A 303 9.07 23.21 1.73
C LEU A 303 8.19 23.96 0.70
N ALA A 304 7.09 23.34 0.24
CA ALA A 304 6.13 23.97 -0.67
C ALA A 304 5.47 25.22 -0.08
N THR A 305 5.48 25.40 1.25
CA THR A 305 4.93 26.61 1.89
C THR A 305 5.72 27.88 1.58
N ARG A 306 6.98 27.76 1.15
CA ARG A 306 7.86 28.92 0.86
C ARG A 306 8.61 28.84 -0.45
N LEU A 307 8.82 27.65 -0.97
CA LEU A 307 9.61 27.44 -2.19
C LEU A 307 8.70 27.19 -3.39
N PRO A 308 9.06 27.72 -4.57
CA PRO A 308 8.35 27.42 -5.80
C PRO A 308 8.54 25.95 -6.18
N PHE A 309 7.62 25.44 -6.99
CA PHE A 309 7.51 24.04 -7.41
C PHE A 309 8.85 23.37 -7.78
N VAL A 310 9.61 23.98 -8.69
CA VAL A 310 10.86 23.39 -9.23
C VAL A 310 11.93 23.26 -8.15
N ILE A 311 12.11 24.30 -7.32
CA ILE A 311 13.12 24.31 -6.26
C ILE A 311 12.78 23.24 -5.22
N ASN A 312 11.50 23.10 -4.88
CA ASN A 312 11.05 22.12 -3.91
C ASN A 312 11.39 20.69 -4.34
N ILE A 313 11.11 20.32 -5.59
CA ILE A 313 11.40 18.98 -6.11
C ILE A 313 12.90 18.69 -6.10
N VAL A 314 13.73 19.64 -6.53
CA VAL A 314 15.19 19.47 -6.54
C VAL A 314 15.71 19.26 -5.11
N LEU A 315 15.23 20.02 -4.13
CA LEU A 315 15.61 19.82 -2.74
C LEU A 315 15.13 18.49 -2.18
N CYS A 316 13.91 18.06 -2.49
CA CYS A 316 13.41 16.75 -2.08
C CYS A 316 14.26 15.61 -2.66
N LEU A 317 14.71 15.72 -3.91
CA LEU A 317 15.62 14.76 -4.53
C LEU A 317 16.99 14.74 -3.82
N VAL A 318 17.55 15.91 -3.50
CA VAL A 318 18.81 16.02 -2.75
C VAL A 318 18.67 15.39 -1.36
N ILE A 319 17.57 15.67 -0.65
CA ILE A 319 17.28 15.10 0.67
C ILE A 319 17.12 13.58 0.58
N TYR A 320 16.44 13.08 -0.47
CA TYR A 320 16.33 11.65 -0.74
C TYR A 320 17.69 10.98 -0.91
N CYS A 321 18.56 11.55 -1.75
CA CYS A 321 19.89 11.01 -1.99
C CYS A 321 20.76 11.07 -0.73
N LEU A 322 20.79 12.22 -0.04
CA LEU A 322 21.57 12.38 1.18
C LEU A 322 21.07 11.48 2.32
N GLY A 323 19.76 11.26 2.43
CA GLY A 323 19.17 10.40 3.47
C GLY A 323 19.56 8.93 3.37
N HIS A 324 19.91 8.42 2.18
CA HIS A 324 20.48 7.07 2.02
C HIS A 324 22.00 7.06 2.17
N LEU A 325 22.67 8.10 1.69
CA LEU A 325 24.13 8.13 1.65
C LEU A 325 24.76 8.51 3.00
N ALA A 326 24.11 9.36 3.80
CA ALA A 326 24.69 9.86 5.06
C ALA A 326 25.03 8.74 6.05
N PRO A 327 24.14 7.76 6.34
CA PRO A 327 24.48 6.65 7.23
C PRO A 327 25.67 5.82 6.72
N VAL A 328 25.72 5.58 5.40
CA VAL A 328 26.80 4.82 4.77
C VAL A 328 28.14 5.55 4.86
N VAL A 329 28.16 6.86 4.63
CA VAL A 329 29.37 7.69 4.76
C VAL A 329 29.87 7.67 6.21
N VAL A 330 28.98 7.78 7.20
CA VAL A 330 29.36 7.70 8.62
C VAL A 330 29.96 6.33 8.95
N GLN A 331 29.35 5.24 8.48
CA GLN A 331 29.85 3.89 8.74
C GLN A 331 31.22 3.62 8.11
N VAL A 332 31.42 4.05 6.86
CA VAL A 332 32.69 3.89 6.13
C VAL A 332 33.79 4.76 6.76
N THR A 333 33.47 5.98 7.17
CA THR A 333 34.46 6.89 7.79
C THR A 333 34.88 6.46 9.19
N GLN A 334 33.98 5.86 9.98
CA GLN A 334 34.32 5.28 11.27
C GLN A 334 35.20 4.01 11.13
N SER A 335 35.00 3.25 10.05
CA SER A 335 35.74 2.01 9.79
C SER A 335 37.09 2.25 9.11
N GLY A 336 37.25 3.36 8.38
CA GLY A 336 38.48 3.72 7.67
C GLY A 336 39.42 4.58 8.52
N GLY A 337 40.62 4.07 8.80
CA GLY A 337 41.59 4.72 9.70
C GLY A 337 41.95 6.17 9.37
N GLY A 338 41.69 7.07 10.33
CA GLY A 338 42.64 8.06 10.89
C GLY A 338 43.24 9.17 10.02
N GLY A 339 42.78 9.40 8.79
CA GLY A 339 43.24 10.56 7.98
C GLY A 339 42.48 11.86 8.30
N THR A 340 43.15 13.02 8.24
CA THR A 340 42.48 14.34 8.45
C THR A 340 41.37 14.61 7.42
N ALA A 341 41.55 14.17 6.17
CA ALA A 341 40.50 14.22 5.15
C ALA A 341 39.30 13.31 5.49
N MET A 342 39.56 12.10 6.01
CA MET A 342 38.51 11.19 6.49
C MET A 342 37.78 11.76 7.70
N GLY A 343 38.47 12.52 8.57
CA GLY A 343 37.85 13.24 9.69
C GLY A 343 36.85 14.31 9.23
N LEU A 344 37.18 15.10 8.21
CA LEU A 344 36.26 16.11 7.66
C LEU A 344 35.03 15.45 7.01
N VAL A 345 35.24 14.40 6.20
CA VAL A 345 34.14 13.66 5.56
C VAL A 345 33.25 12.99 6.62
N GLY A 346 33.83 12.44 7.68
CA GLY A 346 33.09 11.86 8.80
C GLY A 346 32.27 12.89 9.57
N PHE A 347 32.82 14.09 9.83
CA PHE A 347 32.08 15.19 10.45
C PHE A 347 30.89 15.63 9.59
N VAL A 348 31.10 15.84 8.29
CA VAL A 348 30.01 16.24 7.37
C VAL A 348 28.95 15.13 7.27
N GLY A 349 29.36 13.86 7.24
CA GLY A 349 28.44 12.72 7.29
C GLY A 349 27.59 12.72 8.55
N GLN A 350 28.20 12.92 9.73
CA GLN A 350 27.49 13.01 11.01
C GLN A 350 26.53 14.20 11.07
N LEU A 351 26.93 15.35 10.51
CA LEU A 351 26.05 16.51 10.43
C LEU A 351 24.80 16.22 9.61
N PHE A 352 24.95 15.57 8.45
CA PHE A 352 23.81 15.19 7.62
C PHE A 352 22.97 14.07 8.25
N ASP A 353 23.59 13.09 8.89
CA ASP A 353 22.88 12.00 9.59
C ASP A 353 22.03 12.52 10.77
N VAL A 354 22.49 13.57 11.46
CA VAL A 354 21.73 14.22 12.53
C VAL A 354 20.59 15.09 11.99
N LEU A 355 20.82 15.80 10.88
CA LEU A 355 19.87 16.78 10.35
C LEU A 355 18.81 16.17 9.42
N LEU A 356 19.18 15.16 8.65
CA LEU A 356 18.32 14.51 7.66
C LEU A 356 17.74 13.21 8.21
N PRO A 357 16.57 12.76 7.71
CA PRO A 357 16.06 11.45 8.07
C PRO A 357 16.98 10.37 7.52
N ALA A 358 17.32 9.38 8.35
CA ALA A 358 18.07 8.20 7.94
C ALA A 358 17.12 7.28 7.16
N LEU A 359 17.12 7.42 5.83
CA LEU A 359 16.19 6.69 4.95
C LEU A 359 16.60 5.22 4.77
N GLU A 360 17.84 4.88 5.08
CA GLU A 360 18.36 3.51 4.95
C GLU A 360 17.61 2.50 5.85
N PHE A 361 16.99 2.94 6.95
CA PHE A 361 16.19 2.06 7.81
C PHE A 361 14.92 1.51 7.13
N PHE A 362 14.46 2.17 6.07
CA PHE A 362 13.29 1.73 5.29
C PHE A 362 13.67 0.77 4.15
N ASN A 363 14.97 0.53 3.92
CA ASN A 363 15.46 -0.35 2.87
C ASN A 363 15.16 -1.82 3.18
N MET A 364 14.53 -2.51 2.23
CA MET A 364 14.19 -3.93 2.32
C MET A 364 15.37 -4.86 1.97
N GLY A 365 16.40 -4.37 1.28
CA GLY A 365 17.55 -5.16 0.83
C GLY A 365 18.20 -5.98 1.95
N PRO A 366 18.58 -5.36 3.09
CA PRO A 366 19.17 -6.08 4.22
C PRO A 366 18.27 -7.12 4.87
N ALA A 367 16.95 -7.07 4.67
CA ALA A 367 16.01 -8.07 5.17
C ALA A 367 15.84 -9.25 4.18
N ILE A 368 15.97 -8.99 2.88
CA ILE A 368 15.76 -9.95 1.80
C ILE A 368 17.03 -10.78 1.51
N ILE A 369 18.21 -10.17 1.59
CA ILE A 369 19.49 -10.81 1.20
C ILE A 369 20.01 -11.78 2.28
N ARG A 370 19.40 -11.80 3.48
CA ARG A 370 19.85 -12.63 4.61
C ARG A 370 19.87 -14.12 4.26
N GLU A 371 20.86 -14.80 4.81
CA GLU A 371 20.99 -16.26 4.72
C GLU A 371 20.08 -16.99 5.72
N SER A 372 19.73 -16.35 6.84
CA SER A 372 18.83 -16.92 7.85
C SER A 372 17.36 -16.54 7.61
N PRO A 373 16.41 -17.47 7.79
CA PRO A 373 15.00 -17.19 7.60
C PRO A 373 14.52 -16.19 8.67
N LEU A 374 13.89 -15.12 8.20
CA LEU A 374 13.33 -14.08 9.06
C LEU A 374 11.99 -14.54 9.64
N ASP A 375 11.80 -14.36 10.94
CA ASP A 375 10.52 -14.56 11.61
C ASP A 375 9.57 -13.41 11.26
N LEU A 376 8.38 -13.75 10.74
CA LEU A 376 7.33 -12.84 10.32
C LEU A 376 6.95 -11.85 11.42
N TRP A 377 6.80 -12.33 12.65
CA TRP A 377 6.30 -11.50 13.75
C TRP A 377 7.38 -10.57 14.29
N GLN A 378 8.64 -11.02 14.32
CA GLN A 378 9.77 -10.16 14.64
C GLN A 378 9.95 -9.07 13.59
N PHE A 379 9.79 -9.42 12.31
CA PHE A 379 9.83 -8.45 11.23
C PHE A 379 8.69 -7.44 11.33
N ALA A 380 7.45 -7.89 11.59
CA ALA A 380 6.33 -6.99 11.84
C ALA A 380 6.60 -6.02 13.01
N GLY A 381 7.27 -6.49 14.07
CA GLY A 381 7.74 -5.65 15.17
C GLY A 381 8.76 -4.59 14.72
N TYR A 382 9.74 -4.96 13.89
CA TYR A 382 10.68 -4.02 13.29
C TYR A 382 9.98 -3.00 12.38
N VAL A 383 9.03 -3.43 11.55
CA VAL A 383 8.24 -2.52 10.71
C VAL A 383 7.50 -1.51 11.58
N ALA A 384 6.88 -1.94 12.67
CA ALA A 384 6.16 -1.06 13.58
C ALA A 384 7.07 -0.02 14.25
N THR A 385 8.29 -0.38 14.66
CA THR A 385 9.23 0.57 15.28
C THR A 385 9.73 1.60 14.27
N VAL A 386 10.10 1.16 13.05
CA VAL A 386 10.53 2.04 11.97
C VAL A 386 9.38 2.94 11.49
N PHE A 387 8.15 2.44 11.48
CA PHE A 387 6.96 3.26 11.22
C PHE A 387 6.71 4.29 12.34
N GLY A 388 7.00 3.95 13.59
CA GLY A 388 7.01 4.92 14.69
C GLY A 388 8.02 6.05 14.45
N TYR A 389 9.23 5.72 13.99
CA TYR A 389 10.24 6.70 13.59
C TYR A 389 9.73 7.62 12.46
N SER A 390 9.09 7.07 11.42
CA SER A 390 8.55 7.89 10.33
C SER A 390 7.44 8.84 10.77
N VAL A 391 6.57 8.42 11.68
CA VAL A 391 5.51 9.30 12.25
C VAL A 391 6.13 10.48 13.01
N ILE A 392 7.18 10.24 13.80
CA ILE A 392 7.86 11.30 14.55
C ILE A 392 8.50 12.32 13.59
N TYR A 393 9.26 11.85 12.59
CA TYR A 393 9.89 12.74 11.61
C TYR A 393 8.87 13.51 10.78
N THR A 394 7.76 12.86 10.42
CA THR A 394 6.63 13.49 9.73
C THR A 394 6.03 14.61 10.57
N ALA A 395 5.81 14.37 11.87
CA ALA A 395 5.29 15.39 12.77
C ALA A 395 6.25 16.58 12.89
N ILE A 396 7.56 16.34 13.02
CA ILE A 396 8.58 17.40 13.07
C ILE A 396 8.56 18.22 11.78
N ALA A 397 8.58 17.55 10.61
CA ALA A 397 8.57 18.22 9.31
C ALA A 397 7.31 19.08 9.11
N LEU A 398 6.15 18.56 9.48
CA LEU A 398 4.90 19.31 9.42
C LEU A 398 4.86 20.49 10.40
N LEU A 399 5.39 20.34 11.62
CA LEU A 399 5.50 21.45 12.56
C LEU A 399 6.37 22.57 12.02
N VAL A 400 7.52 22.24 11.42
CA VAL A 400 8.37 23.23 10.72
C VAL A 400 7.60 23.89 9.58
N GLY A 401 6.89 23.13 8.75
CA GLY A 401 6.06 23.67 7.68
C GLY A 401 4.96 24.62 8.19
N LEU A 402 4.33 24.29 9.33
CA LEU A 402 3.32 25.15 9.95
C LEU A 402 3.92 26.47 10.47
N LEU A 403 5.07 26.43 11.15
CA LEU A 403 5.77 27.63 11.60
C LEU A 403 6.14 28.52 10.41
N LEU A 404 6.71 27.93 9.36
CA LEU A 404 7.07 28.66 8.14
C LEU A 404 5.86 29.29 7.45
N PHE A 405 4.68 28.67 7.55
CA PHE A 405 3.45 29.14 6.93
C PHE A 405 2.71 30.21 7.77
N GLU A 406 2.83 30.19 9.09
CA GLU A 406 2.27 31.24 9.96
C GLU A 406 2.96 32.58 9.73
N ASP A 407 4.29 32.58 9.60
CA ASP A 407 5.12 33.77 9.36
C ASP A 407 4.99 34.35 7.93
N ARG A 408 4.31 33.64 7.00
CA ARG A 408 4.14 34.13 5.63
C ARG A 408 2.96 35.10 5.57
N ASP A 409 3.25 36.36 5.27
CA ASP A 409 2.23 37.35 4.92
C ASP A 409 1.60 36.97 3.57
N LEU A 410 0.29 36.71 3.58
CA LEU A 410 -0.49 36.34 2.39
C LEU A 410 -1.26 37.54 1.82
N ALA A 411 -0.86 38.77 2.16
CA ALA A 411 -1.49 40.02 1.73
C ALA A 411 -1.09 40.40 0.29
#